data_AF-A0A7V8E8K6-F1
#
_entry.id   AF-A0A7V8E8K6-F1
#
_cell.length_a   1.000
_cell.length_b   1.000
_cell.length_c   1.000
_cell.angle_alpha   90.00
_cell.angle_beta   90.00
_cell.angle_gamma   90.00
#
_symmetry.space_group_name_H-M   'P 1'
#
loop_
_entity.id
_entity.type
_entity.pdbx_description
1 polymer ?
#
loop_
_entity_poly.entity_id
_entity_poly.type
_entity_poly.pdbx_seq_one_letter_code
_entity_poly.pdbx_strand_id
1 'polypeptide(L)' 'MAKTPVRSHQAWTAKETRDLASRAAENMPTRVIALKHQRSPDAIYTKASSAGTSLKPTNQSPYNRRKS' A
#
# COMPACT_ATOMS: atom_id res chain seq x y z
N MET A 1 19.89 0.45 12.83
CA MET A 1 18.51 0.23 13.32
C MET A 1 17.54 0.27 12.15
N ALA A 2 16.69 -0.74 12.00
CA ALA A 2 15.56 -0.63 11.08
C ALA A 2 14.60 0.42 11.64
N LYS A 3 14.21 1.42 10.83
CA LYS A 3 13.26 2.44 11.25
C LYS A 3 11.89 1.78 11.45
N THR A 4 11.43 1.71 12.69
CA THR A 4 10.08 1.22 12.99
C THR A 4 9.06 2.18 12.36
N PRO A 5 8.10 1.69 11.57
CA PRO A 5 7.05 2.54 11.03
C PRO A 5 6.25 3.16 12.18
N VAL A 6 6.12 4.48 12.17
CA VAL A 6 5.51 5.29 13.25
C VAL A 6 4.09 4.82 13.58
N ARG A 7 3.36 4.28 12.59
CA ARG A 7 1.96 3.85 12.73
C ARG A 7 1.76 2.34 12.86
N SER A 8 2.80 1.57 13.15
CA SER A 8 2.73 0.10 13.26
C SER A 8 1.67 -0.41 14.26
N HIS A 9 1.42 0.31 15.36
CA HIS A 9 0.45 -0.06 16.40
C HIS A 9 -0.87 0.71 16.35
N GLN A 10 -1.06 1.58 15.35
CA GLN A 10 -2.29 2.37 15.24
C GLN A 10 -3.36 1.61 14.45
N ALA A 11 -4.60 1.64 14.95
CA ALA A 11 -5.75 1.13 14.23
C ALA A 11 -5.88 1.79 12.86
N TRP A 12 -6.41 1.05 11.89
CA TRP A 12 -6.70 1.58 10.57
C TRP A 12 -7.98 2.41 10.61
N THR A 13 -7.90 3.65 10.14
CA THR A 13 -9.10 4.47 9.95
C THR A 13 -9.84 4.08 8.68
N ALA A 14 -11.16 4.31 8.65
CA ALA A 14 -11.97 4.08 7.45
C ALA A 14 -11.42 4.84 6.22
N LYS A 15 -10.88 6.05 6.45
CA LYS A 15 -10.23 6.86 5.43
C LYS A 15 -8.99 6.17 4.86
N GLU A 16 -8.09 5.68 5.70
CA GLU A 16 -6.88 4.98 5.26
C GLU A 16 -7.20 3.70 4.46
N THR A 17 -8.25 2.96 4.83
CA THR A 17 -8.69 1.79 4.04
C THR A 17 -9.20 2.15 2.66
N ARG A 18 -10.02 3.19 2.53
CA ARG A 18 -10.51 3.66 1.21
C ARG A 18 -9.36 4.16 0.34
N ASP A 19 -8.44 4.89 0.97
CA ASP A 19 -7.24 5.46 0.36
C ASP A 19 -6.29 4.37 -0.18
N LEU A 20 -6.13 3.27 0.57
CA LEU A 20 -5.41 2.06 0.15
C LEU A 20 -6.08 1.40 -1.06
N ALA A 21 -7.40 1.21 -1.02
CA ALA A 21 -8.15 0.60 -2.11
C ALA A 21 -8.07 1.40 -3.42
N SER A 22 -8.18 2.73 -3.34
CA SER A 22 -8.02 3.62 -4.50
C SER A 22 -6.63 3.49 -5.13
N ARG A 23 -5.56 3.50 -4.31
CA ARG A 23 -4.19 3.36 -4.79
C ARG A 23 -3.91 1.99 -5.39
N ALA A 24 -4.50 0.94 -4.81
CA ALA A 24 -4.40 -0.41 -5.34
C ALA A 24 -5.06 -0.50 -6.73
N ALA A 25 -6.21 0.14 -6.91
CA ALA A 25 -6.88 0.24 -8.21
C ALA A 25 -6.07 1.05 -9.24
N GLU A 26 -5.31 2.05 -8.80
CA GLU A 26 -4.35 2.81 -9.62
C GLU A 26 -3.06 2.03 -9.94
N ASN A 27 -2.95 0.76 -9.54
CA ASN A 27 -1.74 -0.07 -9.70
C ASN A 27 -0.48 0.51 -9.03
N MET A 28 -0.67 1.30 -7.95
CA MET A 28 0.46 1.85 -7.21
C MET A 28 1.27 0.73 -6.53
N PRO A 29 2.62 0.79 -6.52
CA PRO A 29 3.42 -0.21 -5.82
C PRO A 29 3.08 -0.24 -4.34
N THR A 30 2.95 -1.43 -3.77
CA THR A 30 2.70 -1.62 -2.33
C THR A 30 3.70 -0.87 -1.46
N ARG A 31 4.96 -0.75 -1.90
CA ARG A 31 6.00 0.00 -1.19
C ARG A 31 5.75 1.52 -1.17
N VAL A 32 5.17 2.08 -2.24
CA VAL A 32 4.80 3.51 -2.30
C VAL A 32 3.56 3.77 -1.43
N ILE A 33 2.59 2.86 -1.45
CA ILE A 33 1.43 2.89 -0.54
C ILE A 33 1.93 2.90 0.91
N ALA A 34 2.84 1.99 1.27
CA ALA A 34 3.43 1.90 2.60
C ALA A 34 4.09 3.23 3.05
N LEU A 35 4.84 3.88 2.16
CA LEU A 35 5.46 5.18 2.43
C LEU A 35 4.41 6.28 2.68
N LYS A 36 3.36 6.35 1.87
CA LYS A 36 2.27 7.33 2.04
C LYS A 36 1.49 7.14 3.34
N HIS A 37 1.28 5.89 3.76
CA HIS A 37 0.62 5.58 5.03
C HIS A 37 1.55 5.57 6.24
N GLN A 38 2.87 5.74 6.04
CA GLN A 38 3.89 5.65 7.08
C GLN A 38 3.83 4.30 7.84
N ARG A 39 3.54 3.23 7.10
CA ARG A 39 3.40 1.85 7.60
C ARG A 39 4.40 0.93 6.89
N SER A 40 4.60 -0.28 7.40
CA SER A 40 5.40 -1.30 6.70
C SER A 40 4.62 -1.85 5.49
N PRO A 41 5.31 -2.33 4.45
CA PRO A 41 4.66 -3.07 3.36
C PRO A 41 3.85 -4.27 3.86
N ASP A 42 4.36 -4.96 4.88
CA ASP A 42 3.68 -6.07 5.55
C ASP A 42 2.30 -5.68 6.13
N ALA A 43 2.23 -4.51 6.80
CA ALA A 43 0.97 -3.99 7.30
C ALA A 43 -0.02 -3.63 6.16
N ILE A 44 0.49 -3.20 5.00
CA ILE A 44 -0.34 -2.98 3.80
C ILE A 44 -0.90 -4.32 3.29
N TYR A 45 -0.08 -5.37 3.19
CA TYR A 45 -0.52 -6.69 2.75
C TYR A 45 -1.60 -7.27 3.68
N THR A 46 -1.34 -7.24 4.99
CA THR A 46 -2.28 -7.71 6.01
C THR A 46 -3.60 -6.94 5.93
N LYS A 47 -3.53 -5.61 5.81
CA LYS A 47 -4.75 -4.81 5.74
C LYS A 47 -5.53 -5.02 4.44
N ALA A 48 -4.84 -5.09 3.32
CA ALA A 48 -5.47 -5.31 2.03
C ALA A 48 -6.19 -6.65 1.98
N SER A 49 -5.56 -7.71 2.52
CA SER A 49 -6.18 -9.03 2.66
C SER A 49 -7.43 -8.98 3.55
N SER A 50 -7.34 -8.35 4.72
CA SER A 50 -8.50 -8.16 5.62
C SER A 50 -9.62 -7.32 5.01
N ALA A 51 -9.29 -6.36 4.14
CA ALA A 51 -10.25 -5.48 3.47
C ALA A 51 -10.74 -6.03 2.11
N GLY A 52 -10.33 -7.24 1.71
CA GLY A 52 -10.69 -7.81 0.40
C GLY A 52 -10.12 -7.04 -0.80
N THR A 53 -9.12 -6.18 -0.57
CA THR A 53 -8.50 -5.37 -1.62
C THR A 53 -7.36 -6.16 -2.27
N SER A 54 -7.48 -6.43 -3.56
CA SER A 54 -6.38 -7.02 -4.32
C SER A 54 -5.27 -6.00 -4.54
N LEU A 55 -4.04 -6.34 -4.14
CA LEU A 55 -2.82 -5.60 -4.48
C LEU A 55 -2.16 -6.12 -5.77
N LYS A 56 -2.84 -7.01 -6.50
CA LYS A 56 -2.44 -7.51 -7.83
C LYS A 56 -3.04 -6.61 -8.91
N PRO A 57 -2.38 -6.42 -10.06
CA PRO A 57 -1.49 -7.35 -10.75
C PRO A 57 -0.01 -7.27 -10.34
N THR A 58 0.63 -8.44 -10.21
CA THR A 58 2.05 -8.59 -9.85
C THR A 58 3.04 -8.20 -10.94
N ASN A 59 2.55 -7.83 -12.13
CA ASN A 59 3.34 -7.66 -13.36
C ASN A 59 2.92 -6.45 -14.22
N GLN A 60 2.21 -5.47 -13.66
CA GLN A 60 2.02 -4.19 -14.33
C GLN A 60 3.08 -3.23 -13.83
N SER A 61 3.76 -2.57 -14.76
CA SER A 61 4.68 -1.50 -14.38
C SER A 61 3.85 -0.41 -13.70
N PRO A 62 4.20 0.00 -12.48
CA PRO A 62 3.36 0.86 -11.63
C PRO A 62 3.11 2.27 -12.18
N TYR A 63 3.78 2.58 -13.27
CA TYR A 63 3.72 3.82 -14.02
C TYR A 63 4.06 3.45 -15.45
N ASN A 64 3.46 4.15 -16.42
CA ASN A 64 3.90 4.14 -17.82
C ASN A 64 5.35 4.66 -17.90
N ARG A 65 6.34 3.85 -17.52
CA ARG A 65 7.76 4.19 -17.59
C ARG A 65 8.13 4.14 -19.07
N ARG A 66 7.95 5.25 -19.78
CA ARG A 66 8.53 5.43 -21.11
C ARG A 66 10.04 5.25 -20.95
N LYS A 67 10.61 4.22 -21.57
CA LYS A 67 12.06 4.13 -21.73
C LYS A 67 12.46 5.32 -22.59
N SER A 68 13.27 6.24 -22.06
CA SER A 68 14.02 7.20 -22.87
C SER A 68 15.18 6.48 -23.53
#